data_AF-A0A2D3UYU5-F1
#
_entry.id   AF-A0A2D3UYU5-F1
#
_cell.length_a   1.000
_cell.length_b   1.000
_cell.length_c   1.000
_cell.angle_alpha   90.00
_cell.angle_beta   90.00
_cell.angle_gamma   90.00
#
_symmetry.space_group_name_H-M   'P 1'
#
loop_
_entity.id
_entity.type
_entity.pdbx_description
1 polymer ?
#
loop_
_entity_poly.entity_id
_entity_poly.type
_entity_poly.pdbx_seq_one_letter_code
_entity_poly.pdbx_strand_id
1 'polypeptide(L)'
;MPSPAPITDPTLLTVLEAASAARQQCLELLDLLTLNTSTEEETSTSARKIEARIAMLRGLNRRAIMEVRRTKGETTEARQEIDALHLGLQNLYYEQRHLRGEIGACEGFDHKYMKLPMVEAEEFLEQHPECTELDEHELTLARIEDERVKRVELEAKRAELVKRREELVRETTAKKEELAKLDAEVEKWVAGQEPARKLFEAREKKAAEAAEKAAAAAGS
;
A
#
# COMPACT_ATOMS: atom_id res chain seq x y z
N MET A 1 55.85 40.52 -18.10
CA MET A 1 55.66 39.16 -17.57
C MET A 1 55.97 38.18 -18.70
N PRO A 2 56.98 37.31 -18.58
CA PRO A 2 57.22 36.27 -19.58
C PRO A 2 56.00 35.35 -19.62
N SER A 3 55.46 35.13 -20.82
CA SER A 3 54.34 34.22 -21.09
C SER A 3 54.66 32.84 -20.50
N PRO A 4 53.74 32.16 -19.79
CA PRO A 4 53.97 30.78 -19.37
C PRO A 4 54.25 29.93 -20.61
N ALA A 5 55.25 29.06 -20.52
CA ALA A 5 55.58 28.15 -21.61
C ALA A 5 54.33 27.31 -21.94
N PRO A 6 53.90 27.23 -23.22
CA PRO A 6 52.63 26.62 -23.59
C PRO A 6 52.57 25.10 -23.38
N ILE A 7 53.68 24.47 -23.02
CA ILE A 7 53.82 23.03 -22.85
C ILE A 7 54.61 22.77 -21.56
N THR A 8 53.99 22.07 -20.61
CA THR A 8 54.60 21.77 -19.30
C THR A 8 54.94 20.28 -19.15
N ASP A 9 54.36 19.42 -19.98
CA ASP A 9 54.55 17.97 -19.87
C ASP A 9 55.97 17.56 -20.30
N PRO A 10 56.69 16.79 -19.47
CA PRO A 10 58.09 16.44 -19.74
C PRO A 10 58.27 15.61 -21.01
N THR A 11 57.31 14.75 -21.36
CA THR A 11 57.38 13.97 -22.61
C THR A 11 57.20 14.87 -23.82
N LEU A 12 56.22 15.78 -23.77
CA LEU A 12 55.98 16.74 -24.86
C LEU A 12 57.13 17.73 -25.02
N LEU A 13 57.80 18.11 -23.92
CA LEU A 13 59.02 18.92 -23.96
C LEU A 13 60.16 18.19 -24.69
N THR A 14 60.39 16.90 -24.41
CA THR A 14 61.42 16.13 -25.14
C THR A 14 61.11 15.98 -26.64
N VAL A 15 59.82 15.89 -27.01
CA VAL A 15 59.41 15.89 -28.42
C VAL A 15 59.66 17.24 -29.08
N LEU A 16 59.33 18.32 -28.38
CA LEU A 16 59.55 19.68 -28.85
C LEU A 16 61.04 19.97 -29.06
N GLU A 17 61.89 19.56 -28.13
CA GLU A 17 63.36 19.67 -28.24
C GLU A 17 63.92 18.82 -29.39
N ALA A 18 63.43 17.59 -29.56
CA ALA A 18 63.84 16.75 -30.68
C ALA A 18 63.42 17.37 -32.04
N ALA A 19 62.24 18.00 -32.10
CA ALA A 19 61.71 18.63 -33.30
C ALA A 19 62.44 19.94 -33.63
N SER A 20 62.75 20.76 -32.62
CA SER A 20 63.52 21.98 -32.79
C SER A 20 64.95 21.68 -33.26
N ALA A 21 65.60 20.67 -32.68
CA ALA A 21 66.93 20.23 -33.09
C ALA A 21 66.94 19.69 -34.53
N ALA A 22 65.96 18.87 -34.90
CA ALA A 22 65.82 18.38 -36.27
C ALA A 22 65.62 19.53 -37.26
N ARG A 23 64.80 20.52 -36.91
CA ARG A 23 64.57 21.72 -37.73
C ARG A 23 65.85 22.54 -37.90
N GLN A 24 66.61 22.76 -36.83
CA GLN A 24 67.88 23.48 -36.88
C GLN A 24 68.87 22.79 -37.83
N GLN A 25 69.01 21.46 -37.75
CA GLN A 25 69.88 20.70 -38.65
C GLN A 25 69.44 20.74 -40.11
N CYS A 26 68.14 20.77 -40.40
CA CYS A 26 67.65 20.98 -41.77
C CYS A 26 67.99 22.38 -42.31
N LEU A 27 67.89 23.41 -41.46
CA LEU A 27 68.24 24.79 -41.83
C LEU A 27 69.75 24.93 -42.05
N GLU A 28 70.58 24.36 -41.18
CA GLU A 28 72.04 24.34 -41.35
C GLU A 28 72.45 23.68 -42.66
N LEU A 29 71.85 22.55 -43.03
CA LEU A 29 72.14 21.89 -44.30
C LEU A 29 71.68 22.72 -45.51
N LEU A 30 70.54 23.41 -45.40
CA LEU A 30 70.05 24.31 -46.44
C LEU A 30 70.99 25.51 -46.63
N ASP A 31 71.50 26.09 -45.55
CA ASP A 31 72.46 27.18 -45.59
C ASP A 31 73.78 26.73 -46.25
N LEU A 32 74.29 25.54 -45.91
CA LEU A 32 75.48 24.96 -46.57
C LEU A 32 75.29 24.76 -48.09
N LEU A 33 74.13 24.26 -48.50
CA LEU A 33 73.79 24.06 -49.91
C LEU A 33 73.60 25.38 -50.67
N THR A 34 73.03 26.40 -50.04
CA THR A 34 72.77 27.70 -50.68
C THR A 34 74.04 28.55 -50.84
N LEU A 35 74.98 28.45 -49.89
CA LEU A 35 76.27 29.12 -49.97
C LEU A 35 77.27 28.41 -50.90
N ASN A 36 76.99 27.18 -51.37
CA ASN A 36 77.90 26.37 -52.20
C ASN A 36 79.32 26.20 -51.57
N THR A 37 79.40 26.25 -50.24
CA THR A 37 80.67 26.26 -49.50
C THR A 37 81.11 24.87 -49.02
N SER A 38 80.23 23.86 -49.13
CA SER A 38 80.42 22.55 -48.51
C SER A 38 81.00 21.50 -49.45
N THR A 39 81.83 20.63 -48.90
CA THR A 39 82.32 19.41 -49.57
C THR A 39 81.25 18.30 -49.62
N GLU A 40 81.40 17.32 -50.53
CA GLU A 40 80.50 16.16 -50.60
C GLU A 40 80.47 15.35 -49.28
N GLU A 41 81.57 15.34 -48.51
CA GLU A 41 81.64 14.67 -47.22
C GLU A 41 80.81 15.40 -46.13
N GLU A 42 80.88 16.74 -46.07
CA GLU A 42 80.13 17.57 -45.11
C GLU A 42 78.61 17.53 -45.33
N THR A 43 78.19 17.46 -46.60
CA THR A 43 76.78 17.29 -46.95
C THR A 43 76.28 15.89 -46.58
N SER A 44 77.06 14.84 -46.83
CA SER A 44 76.70 13.46 -46.47
C SER A 44 76.58 13.25 -44.96
N THR A 45 77.47 13.86 -44.17
CA THR A 45 77.46 13.74 -42.70
C THR A 45 76.28 14.49 -42.09
N SER A 46 75.94 15.66 -42.63
CA SER A 46 74.75 16.43 -42.22
C SER A 46 73.45 15.70 -42.60
N ALA A 47 73.39 15.09 -43.78
CA ALA A 47 72.25 14.26 -44.19
C ALA A 47 72.03 13.07 -43.23
N ARG A 48 73.09 12.34 -42.85
CA ARG A 48 73.01 11.24 -41.86
C ARG A 48 72.51 11.72 -40.49
N LYS A 49 72.93 12.91 -40.04
CA LYS A 49 72.44 13.51 -38.77
C LYS A 49 70.94 13.80 -38.83
N ILE A 50 70.45 14.33 -39.95
CA ILE A 50 69.02 14.59 -40.18
C ILE A 50 68.23 13.27 -40.17
N GLU A 51 68.71 12.24 -40.88
CA GLU A 51 68.07 10.92 -40.90
C GLU A 51 67.92 10.33 -39.50
N ALA A 52 68.97 10.41 -38.67
CA ALA A 52 68.94 9.95 -37.29
C ALA A 52 67.91 10.72 -36.43
N ARG A 53 67.82 12.04 -36.61
CA ARG A 53 66.87 12.90 -35.89
C ARG A 53 65.43 12.66 -36.30
N ILE A 54 65.18 12.46 -37.59
CA ILE A 54 63.86 12.09 -38.10
C ILE A 54 63.45 10.69 -37.58
N ALA A 55 64.39 9.73 -37.51
CA ALA A 55 64.12 8.42 -36.93
C ALA A 55 63.73 8.53 -35.44
N MET A 56 64.42 9.38 -34.66
CA MET A 56 64.09 9.67 -33.27
C MET A 56 62.69 10.27 -33.13
N LEU A 57 62.32 11.25 -33.98
CA LEU A 57 60.98 11.85 -34.01
C LEU A 57 59.88 10.84 -34.33
N ARG A 58 60.10 9.96 -35.31
CA ARG A 58 59.16 8.88 -35.63
C ARG A 58 58.97 7.93 -34.45
N GLY A 59 60.06 7.61 -33.73
CA GLY A 59 60.01 6.80 -32.52
C GLY A 59 59.23 7.46 -31.38
N LEU A 60 59.44 8.75 -31.16
CA LEU A 60 58.68 9.55 -30.19
C LEU A 60 57.18 9.62 -30.52
N ASN A 61 56.83 9.86 -31.79
CA ASN A 61 55.43 9.88 -32.23
C ASN A 61 54.76 8.50 -32.03
N ARG A 62 55.47 7.42 -32.36
CA ARG A 62 54.97 6.06 -32.12
C ARG A 62 54.71 5.79 -30.63
N ARG A 63 55.60 6.23 -29.74
CA ARG A 63 55.41 6.13 -28.29
C ARG A 63 54.18 6.90 -27.83
N ALA A 64 54.01 8.15 -28.24
CA ALA A 64 52.84 8.96 -27.88
C ALA A 64 51.53 8.30 -28.33
N ILE A 65 51.47 7.75 -29.57
CA ILE A 65 50.30 7.03 -30.06
C ILE A 65 50.00 5.79 -29.21
N MET A 66 51.03 5.05 -28.80
CA MET A 66 50.85 3.87 -27.94
C MET A 66 50.37 4.26 -26.53
N GLU A 67 50.90 5.33 -25.95
CA GLU A 67 50.45 5.84 -24.66
C GLU A 67 48.99 6.28 -24.69
N VAL A 68 48.57 7.02 -25.73
CA VAL A 68 47.16 7.40 -25.91
C VAL A 68 46.25 6.18 -26.04
N ARG A 69 46.69 5.14 -26.75
CA ARG A 69 45.92 3.88 -26.85
C ARG A 69 45.85 3.17 -25.50
N ARG A 70 46.94 3.14 -24.74
CA ARG A 70 47.00 2.55 -23.40
C ARG A 70 46.03 3.26 -22.45
N THR A 71 46.11 4.60 -22.34
CA THR A 71 45.25 5.37 -21.46
C THR A 71 43.78 5.28 -21.87
N LYS A 72 43.48 5.22 -23.17
CA LYS A 72 42.13 4.93 -23.67
C LYS A 72 41.64 3.54 -23.24
N GLY A 73 42.50 2.53 -23.29
CA GLY A 73 42.18 1.17 -22.81
C GLY A 73 41.84 1.18 -21.32
N GLU A 74 42.75 1.70 -20.50
CA GLU A 74 42.59 1.79 -19.04
C GLU A 74 41.33 2.55 -18.63
N THR A 75 41.05 3.68 -19.27
CA THR A 75 39.83 4.45 -18.99
C THR A 75 38.56 3.74 -19.44
N THR A 76 38.62 2.94 -20.51
CA THR A 76 37.46 2.15 -20.96
C THR A 76 37.19 0.99 -20.03
N GLU A 77 38.24 0.30 -19.55
CA GLU A 77 38.13 -0.78 -18.57
C GLU A 77 37.57 -0.27 -17.24
N ALA A 78 38.13 0.82 -16.70
CA ALA A 78 37.62 1.44 -15.47
C ALA A 78 36.15 1.88 -15.62
N ARG A 79 35.78 2.42 -16.79
CA ARG A 79 34.37 2.77 -17.08
C ARG A 79 33.47 1.54 -17.09
N GLN A 80 33.89 0.44 -17.70
CA GLN A 80 33.11 -0.81 -17.74
C GLN A 80 32.89 -1.37 -16.34
N GLU A 81 33.90 -1.30 -15.47
CA GLU A 81 33.77 -1.71 -14.07
C GLU A 81 32.74 -0.84 -13.33
N ILE A 82 32.80 0.48 -13.50
CA ILE A 82 31.81 1.40 -12.92
C ILE A 82 30.39 1.08 -13.41
N ASP A 83 30.22 0.84 -14.71
CA ASP A 83 28.92 0.53 -15.30
C ASP A 83 28.37 -0.79 -14.74
N ALA A 84 29.21 -1.80 -14.53
CA ALA A 84 28.83 -3.07 -13.91
C ALA A 84 28.43 -2.91 -12.43
N LEU A 85 29.19 -2.14 -11.65
CA LEU A 85 28.86 -1.83 -10.26
C LEU A 85 27.56 -1.02 -10.16
N HIS A 86 27.35 -0.07 -11.07
CA HIS A 86 26.11 0.72 -11.12
C HIS A 86 24.89 -0.15 -11.42
N LEU A 87 25.02 -1.13 -12.32
CA LEU A 87 23.97 -2.12 -12.57
C LEU A 87 23.67 -2.95 -11.31
N GLY A 88 24.71 -3.42 -10.60
CA GLY A 88 24.56 -4.12 -9.33
C GLY A 88 23.83 -3.29 -8.28
N LEU A 89 24.17 -2.01 -8.17
CA LEU A 89 23.50 -1.07 -7.28
C LEU A 89 22.02 -0.88 -7.64
N GLN A 90 21.67 -0.78 -8.93
CA GLN A 90 20.27 -0.67 -9.35
C GLN A 90 19.47 -1.93 -9.00
N ASN A 91 20.06 -3.12 -9.14
CA ASN A 91 19.41 -4.37 -8.73
C ASN A 91 19.09 -4.37 -7.23
N LEU A 92 20.03 -3.92 -6.39
CA LEU A 92 19.82 -3.80 -4.95
C LEU A 92 18.75 -2.77 -4.59
N TYR A 93 18.69 -1.64 -5.29
CA TYR A 93 17.61 -0.66 -5.08
C TYR A 93 16.24 -1.23 -5.44
N TYR A 94 16.17 -2.00 -6.52
CA TYR A 94 14.94 -2.68 -6.91
C TYR A 94 14.50 -3.69 -5.83
N GLU A 95 15.42 -4.53 -5.38
CA GLU A 95 15.16 -5.51 -4.31
C GLU A 95 14.72 -4.82 -3.02
N GLN A 96 15.42 -3.77 -2.58
CA GLN A 96 15.04 -2.99 -1.41
C GLN A 96 13.62 -2.41 -1.54
N ARG A 97 13.28 -1.83 -2.70
CA ARG A 97 11.95 -1.27 -2.93
C ARG A 97 10.88 -2.36 -2.91
N HIS A 98 11.16 -3.51 -3.51
CA HIS A 98 10.26 -4.65 -3.52
C HIS A 98 9.99 -5.15 -2.09
N LEU A 99 11.04 -5.43 -1.32
CA LEU A 99 10.94 -5.88 0.07
C LEU A 99 10.21 -4.86 0.96
N ARG A 100 10.49 -3.56 0.80
CA ARG A 100 9.73 -2.51 1.52
C ARG A 100 8.25 -2.51 1.15
N GLY A 101 7.93 -2.78 -0.11
CA GLY A 101 6.55 -2.93 -0.57
C GLY A 101 5.86 -4.13 0.07
N GLU A 102 6.54 -5.26 0.16
CA GLU A 102 6.03 -6.47 0.82
C GLU A 102 5.84 -6.27 2.32
N ILE A 103 6.83 -5.65 3.00
CA ILE A 103 6.72 -5.30 4.42
C ILE A 103 5.51 -4.39 4.63
N GLY A 104 5.35 -3.33 3.83
CA GLY A 104 4.20 -2.44 3.94
C GLY A 104 2.86 -3.14 3.69
N ALA A 105 2.83 -4.15 2.81
CA ALA A 105 1.64 -4.97 2.58
C ALA A 105 1.35 -5.90 3.78
N CYS A 106 2.37 -6.46 4.42
CA CYS A 106 2.24 -7.26 5.63
C CYS A 106 1.82 -6.42 6.84
N GLU A 107 2.41 -5.24 7.04
CA GLU A 107 2.06 -4.31 8.11
C GLU A 107 0.67 -3.72 7.93
N GLY A 108 0.26 -3.47 6.68
CA GLY A 108 -1.09 -3.01 6.32
C GLY A 108 -2.15 -4.10 6.33
N PHE A 109 -1.82 -5.33 6.78
CA PHE A 109 -2.78 -6.42 6.83
C PHE A 109 -3.90 -6.10 7.84
N ASP A 110 -5.13 -6.07 7.34
CA ASP A 110 -6.31 -5.77 8.15
C ASP A 110 -6.66 -6.95 9.07
N HIS A 111 -6.10 -6.91 10.27
CA HIS A 111 -6.39 -7.90 11.31
C HIS A 111 -7.82 -7.73 11.84
N LYS A 112 -8.71 -8.66 11.48
CA LYS A 112 -10.14 -8.64 11.87
C LYS A 112 -10.39 -8.49 13.37
N TYR A 113 -9.50 -9.03 14.22
CA TYR A 113 -9.65 -8.96 15.67
C TYR A 113 -9.54 -7.52 16.21
N MET A 114 -8.80 -6.63 15.52
CA MET A 114 -8.70 -5.22 15.90
C MET A 114 -10.03 -4.45 15.71
N LYS A 115 -10.95 -4.99 14.91
CA LYS A 115 -12.28 -4.41 14.69
C LYS A 115 -13.35 -5.04 15.59
N LEU A 116 -12.99 -6.08 16.35
CA LEU A 116 -13.92 -6.73 17.25
C LEU A 116 -14.12 -5.83 18.47
N PRO A 117 -15.35 -5.42 18.82
CA PRO A 117 -15.60 -4.70 20.06
C PRO A 117 -15.42 -5.71 21.21
N MET A 118 -14.25 -5.66 21.83
CA MET A 118 -13.86 -6.47 22.98
C MET A 118 -13.86 -5.59 24.22
N VAL A 119 -14.06 -6.22 25.38
CA VAL A 119 -13.87 -5.58 26.69
C VAL A 119 -12.45 -5.04 26.81
N GLU A 120 -12.28 -3.85 27.38
CA GLU A 120 -10.97 -3.25 27.60
C GLU A 120 -10.06 -4.15 28.44
N ALA A 121 -8.74 -4.04 28.27
CA ALA A 121 -7.80 -4.94 28.95
C ALA A 121 -7.92 -4.85 30.49
N GLU A 122 -8.14 -3.65 31.02
CA GLU A 122 -8.31 -3.40 32.46
C GLU A 122 -9.55 -4.11 33.01
N GLU A 123 -10.72 -3.93 32.37
CA GLU A 123 -11.98 -4.56 32.77
C GLU A 123 -11.93 -6.10 32.63
N PHE A 124 -11.17 -6.62 31.66
CA PHE A 124 -10.94 -8.06 31.52
C PHE A 124 -10.09 -8.61 32.68
N LEU A 125 -9.01 -7.93 33.04
CA LEU A 125 -8.12 -8.35 34.13
C LEU A 125 -8.80 -8.28 35.51
N GLU A 126 -9.77 -7.37 35.70
CA GLU A 126 -10.61 -7.35 36.91
C GLU A 126 -11.48 -8.61 37.03
N GLN A 127 -11.95 -9.15 35.89
CA GLN A 127 -12.77 -10.36 35.85
C GLN A 127 -11.93 -11.64 35.86
N HIS A 128 -10.70 -11.57 35.35
CA HIS A 128 -9.77 -12.69 35.19
C HIS A 128 -8.37 -12.32 35.72
N PRO A 129 -8.20 -12.20 37.05
CA PRO A 129 -6.91 -11.84 37.66
C PRO A 129 -5.80 -12.86 37.35
N GLU A 130 -6.15 -14.12 37.07
CA GLU A 130 -5.24 -15.18 36.63
C GLU A 130 -4.49 -14.87 35.32
N CYS A 131 -5.01 -13.96 34.49
CA CYS A 131 -4.45 -13.62 33.19
C CYS A 131 -3.44 -12.45 33.24
N THR A 132 -3.15 -11.90 34.44
CA THR A 132 -2.30 -10.70 34.60
C THR A 132 -0.84 -10.93 34.24
N GLU A 133 -0.34 -12.16 34.37
CA GLU A 133 1.05 -12.51 34.10
C GLU A 133 1.30 -12.98 32.65
N LEU A 134 0.26 -13.04 31.82
CA LEU A 134 0.37 -13.51 30.43
C LEU A 134 1.04 -12.46 29.52
N ASP A 135 1.69 -12.95 28.46
CA ASP A 135 2.21 -12.10 27.39
C ASP A 135 1.07 -11.35 26.68
N GLU A 136 1.36 -10.20 26.06
CA GLU A 136 0.34 -9.37 25.40
C GLU A 136 -0.44 -10.14 24.31
N HIS A 137 0.26 -11.00 23.56
CA HIS A 137 -0.38 -11.85 22.57
C HIS A 137 -1.30 -12.90 23.22
N GLU A 138 -0.86 -13.53 24.30
CA GLU A 138 -1.63 -14.53 25.02
C GLU A 138 -2.85 -13.91 25.72
N LEU A 139 -2.70 -12.70 26.27
CA LEU A 139 -3.78 -11.91 26.86
C LEU A 139 -4.84 -11.55 25.81
N THR A 140 -4.43 -11.12 24.61
CA THR A 140 -5.38 -10.80 23.53
C THR A 140 -6.13 -12.05 23.05
N LEU A 141 -5.48 -13.21 22.97
CA LEU A 141 -6.16 -14.47 22.67
C LEU A 141 -7.17 -14.87 23.75
N ALA A 142 -6.79 -14.77 25.03
CA ALA A 142 -7.68 -15.05 26.15
C ALA A 142 -8.92 -14.13 26.15
N ARG A 143 -8.71 -12.83 25.87
CA ARG A 143 -9.79 -11.84 25.71
C ARG A 143 -10.76 -12.19 24.58
N ILE A 144 -10.23 -12.61 23.42
CA ILE A 144 -11.06 -13.02 22.28
C ILE A 144 -11.90 -14.24 22.63
N GLU A 145 -11.31 -15.22 23.33
CA GLU A 145 -12.00 -16.45 23.70
C GLU A 145 -13.11 -16.20 24.73
N ASP A 146 -12.88 -15.34 25.72
CA ASP A 146 -13.91 -14.92 26.68
C ASP A 146 -15.07 -14.18 25.98
N GLU A 147 -14.77 -13.24 25.09
CA GLU A 147 -15.79 -12.55 24.29
C GLU A 147 -16.59 -13.54 23.43
N ARG A 148 -15.93 -14.57 22.87
CA ARG A 148 -16.59 -15.64 22.12
C ARG A 148 -17.58 -16.41 23.00
N VAL A 149 -17.16 -16.83 24.20
CA VAL A 149 -18.02 -17.54 25.15
C VAL A 149 -19.22 -16.69 25.53
N LYS A 150 -18.99 -15.42 25.91
CA LYS A 150 -20.05 -14.47 26.27
C LYS A 150 -21.07 -14.28 25.14
N ARG A 151 -20.61 -14.14 23.89
CA ARG A 151 -21.51 -14.00 22.73
C ARG A 151 -22.36 -15.24 22.47
N VAL A 152 -21.76 -16.43 22.56
CA VAL A 152 -22.48 -17.69 22.39
C VAL A 152 -23.57 -17.82 23.46
N GLU A 153 -23.28 -17.48 24.71
CA GLU A 153 -24.27 -17.48 25.78
C GLU A 153 -25.40 -16.45 25.55
N LEU A 154 -25.06 -15.24 25.09
CA LEU A 154 -26.04 -14.21 24.77
C LEU A 154 -26.94 -14.62 23.60
N GLU A 155 -26.39 -15.28 22.59
CA GLU A 155 -27.16 -15.81 21.46
C GLU A 155 -28.08 -16.96 21.87
N ALA A 156 -27.63 -17.84 22.77
CA ALA A 156 -28.48 -18.88 23.34
C ALA A 156 -29.65 -18.27 24.12
N LYS A 157 -29.39 -17.30 25.01
CA LYS A 157 -30.43 -16.57 25.77
C LYS A 157 -31.39 -15.84 24.83
N ARG A 158 -30.87 -15.19 23.78
CA ARG A 158 -31.70 -14.54 22.75
C ARG A 158 -32.61 -15.54 22.06
N ALA A 159 -32.09 -16.71 21.67
CA ALA A 159 -32.88 -17.74 21.02
C ALA A 159 -34.00 -18.28 21.93
N GLU A 160 -33.71 -18.49 23.21
CA GLU A 160 -34.72 -18.89 24.21
C GLU A 160 -35.80 -17.82 24.39
N LEU A 161 -35.41 -16.55 24.53
CA LEU A 161 -36.36 -15.43 24.64
C LEU A 161 -37.21 -15.26 23.39
N VAL A 162 -36.65 -15.46 22.20
CA VAL A 162 -37.40 -15.44 20.93
C VAL A 162 -38.43 -16.56 20.91
N LYS A 163 -38.06 -17.80 21.29
CA LYS A 163 -39.01 -18.92 21.40
C LYS A 163 -40.14 -18.61 22.39
N ARG A 164 -39.79 -18.13 23.59
CA ARG A 164 -40.77 -17.73 24.61
C ARG A 164 -41.72 -16.64 24.11
N ARG A 165 -41.18 -15.65 23.39
CA ARG A 165 -41.97 -14.59 22.76
C ARG A 165 -42.94 -15.16 21.73
N GLU A 166 -42.49 -16.06 20.87
CA GLU A 166 -43.36 -16.70 19.87
C GLU A 166 -44.47 -17.54 20.52
N GLU A 167 -44.17 -18.29 21.58
CA GLU A 167 -45.16 -19.03 22.36
C GLU A 167 -46.22 -18.09 22.94
N LEU A 168 -45.81 -17.02 23.62
CA LEU A 168 -46.73 -16.02 24.18
C LEU A 168 -47.56 -15.31 23.11
N VAL A 169 -46.98 -15.03 21.94
CA VAL A 169 -47.72 -14.46 20.81
C VAL A 169 -48.78 -15.45 20.34
N ARG A 170 -48.45 -16.74 20.16
CA ARG A 170 -49.42 -17.78 19.77
C ARG A 170 -50.54 -17.93 20.80
N GLU A 171 -50.22 -17.94 22.09
CA GLU A 171 -51.23 -17.99 23.16
C GLU A 171 -52.14 -16.75 23.13
N THR A 172 -51.55 -15.57 22.95
CA THR A 172 -52.31 -14.32 22.90
C THR A 172 -53.21 -14.27 21.66
N THR A 173 -52.74 -14.73 20.51
CA THR A 173 -53.57 -14.81 19.29
C THR A 173 -54.69 -15.82 19.45
N ALA A 174 -54.43 -17.00 20.03
CA ALA A 174 -55.45 -18.01 20.30
C ALA A 174 -56.53 -17.47 21.25
N LYS A 175 -56.14 -16.83 22.36
CA LYS A 175 -57.09 -16.19 23.28
C LYS A 175 -57.90 -15.07 22.62
N LYS A 176 -57.29 -14.28 21.73
CA LYS A 176 -58.02 -13.27 20.94
C LYS A 176 -59.05 -13.91 20.01
N GLU A 177 -58.72 -15.02 19.35
CA GLU A 177 -59.66 -15.76 18.51
C GLU A 177 -60.79 -16.39 19.33
N GLU A 178 -60.49 -16.93 20.51
CA GLU A 178 -61.50 -17.42 21.44
C GLU A 178 -62.44 -16.30 21.90
N LEU A 179 -61.88 -15.16 22.33
CA LEU A 179 -62.69 -13.99 22.71
C LEU A 179 -63.57 -13.52 21.55
N ALA A 180 -63.04 -13.45 20.32
CA ALA A 180 -63.84 -13.09 19.14
C ALA A 180 -64.99 -14.09 18.86
N LYS A 181 -64.79 -15.39 19.14
CA LYS A 181 -65.85 -16.40 19.05
C LYS A 181 -66.90 -16.19 20.15
N LEU A 182 -66.48 -15.97 21.39
CA LEU A 182 -67.39 -15.68 22.51
C LEU A 182 -68.21 -14.41 22.23
N ASP A 183 -67.58 -13.33 21.75
CA ASP A 183 -68.26 -12.10 21.36
C ASP A 183 -69.33 -12.40 20.30
N ALA A 184 -69.01 -13.19 19.28
CA ALA A 184 -69.98 -13.59 18.26
C ALA A 184 -71.14 -14.45 18.82
N GLU A 185 -70.89 -15.31 19.82
CA GLU A 185 -71.92 -16.09 20.49
C GLU A 185 -72.82 -15.23 21.39
N VAL A 186 -72.25 -14.27 22.11
CA VAL A 186 -72.99 -13.30 22.92
C VAL A 186 -73.88 -12.44 22.02
N GLU A 187 -73.36 -11.92 20.91
CA GLU A 187 -74.16 -11.16 19.94
C GLU A 187 -75.33 -12.00 19.39
N LYS A 188 -75.10 -13.28 19.07
CA LYS A 188 -76.18 -14.20 18.67
C LYS A 188 -77.21 -14.40 19.79
N TRP A 189 -76.76 -14.53 21.03
CA TRP A 189 -77.65 -14.71 22.18
C TRP A 189 -78.50 -13.45 22.44
N VAL A 190 -77.89 -12.26 22.42
CA VAL A 190 -78.59 -10.97 22.54
C VAL A 190 -79.62 -10.81 21.42
N ALA A 191 -79.22 -11.05 20.16
CA ALA A 191 -80.13 -11.01 19.03
C ALA A 191 -81.26 -12.05 19.12
N GLY A 192 -80.96 -13.26 19.64
CA GLY A 192 -81.95 -14.30 19.88
C GLY A 192 -82.95 -14.00 20.99
N GLN A 193 -82.58 -13.16 21.98
CA GLN A 193 -83.46 -12.71 23.06
C GLN A 193 -84.35 -11.53 22.66
N GLU A 194 -83.96 -10.72 21.68
CA GLU A 194 -84.75 -9.57 21.22
C GLU A 194 -86.21 -9.91 20.89
N PRO A 195 -86.53 -11.00 20.15
CA PRO A 195 -87.92 -11.36 19.85
C PRO A 195 -88.75 -11.64 21.10
N ALA A 196 -88.19 -12.37 22.07
CA ALA A 196 -88.85 -12.66 23.34
C ALA A 196 -89.08 -11.37 24.15
N ARG A 197 -88.07 -10.50 24.21
CA ARG A 197 -88.17 -9.20 24.88
C ARG A 197 -89.22 -8.31 24.22
N LYS A 198 -89.24 -8.20 22.89
CA LYS A 198 -90.27 -7.48 22.12
C LYS A 198 -91.67 -8.04 22.37
N LEU A 199 -91.83 -9.36 22.53
CA LEU A 199 -93.11 -9.97 22.90
C LEU A 199 -93.57 -9.60 24.31
N PHE A 200 -92.67 -9.61 25.30
CA PHE A 200 -92.99 -9.18 26.66
C PHE A 200 -93.29 -7.68 26.73
N GLU A 201 -92.50 -6.82 26.10
CA GLU A 201 -92.75 -5.38 26.01
C GLU A 201 -94.06 -5.07 25.28
N ALA A 202 -94.40 -5.79 24.21
CA ALA A 202 -95.69 -5.67 23.54
C ALA A 202 -96.86 -6.13 24.42
N ARG A 203 -96.66 -7.17 25.24
CA ARG A 203 -97.65 -7.65 26.21
C ARG A 203 -97.84 -6.66 27.36
N GLU A 204 -96.77 -6.05 27.85
CA GLU A 204 -96.82 -4.98 28.86
C GLU A 204 -97.51 -3.73 28.31
N LYS A 205 -97.21 -3.30 27.08
CA LYS A 205 -97.94 -2.21 26.42
C LYS A 205 -99.42 -2.53 26.24
N LYS A 206 -99.76 -3.74 25.79
CA LYS A 206 -101.17 -4.19 25.71
C LYS A 206 -101.84 -4.24 27.08
N ALA A 207 -101.13 -4.64 28.13
CA ALA A 207 -101.64 -4.64 29.50
C ALA A 207 -101.84 -3.22 30.04
N ALA A 208 -100.93 -2.29 29.72
CA ALA A 208 -101.05 -0.86 30.06
C ALA A 208 -102.22 -0.20 29.30
N GLU A 209 -102.38 -0.45 28.00
CA GLU A 209 -103.52 0.02 27.20
C GLU A 209 -104.86 -0.58 27.66
N ALA A 210 -104.86 -1.84 28.10
CA ALA A 210 -106.04 -2.47 28.69
C ALA A 210 -106.38 -1.90 30.07
N ALA A 211 -105.38 -1.57 30.89
CA ALA A 211 -105.57 -0.88 32.17
C ALA A 211 -106.07 0.57 31.98
N GLU A 212 -105.56 1.28 30.97
CA GLU A 212 -106.01 2.63 30.61
C GLU A 212 -107.43 2.62 30.05
N LYS A 213 -107.80 1.64 29.21
CA LYS A 213 -109.19 1.45 28.76
C LYS A 213 -110.13 1.02 29.89
N ALA A 214 -109.68 0.22 30.85
CA ALA A 214 -110.47 -0.14 32.03
C ALA A 214 -110.66 1.06 32.97
N ALA A 215 -109.66 1.93 33.11
CA ALA A 215 -109.77 3.19 33.84
C ALA A 215 -110.70 4.21 33.14
N ALA A 216 -110.68 4.27 31.81
CA ALA A 216 -111.58 5.11 31.02
C ALA A 216 -113.04 4.60 31.02
N ALA A 217 -113.26 3.28 31.13
CA ALA A 217 -114.59 2.67 31.20
C ALA A 217 -115.22 2.73 32.61
N ALA A 218 -114.45 3.02 33.67
CA ALA A 218 -114.95 3.21 35.03
C ALA A 218 -115.20 4.69 35.39
N GLY A 219 -114.92 5.62 34.47
CA GLY A 219 -115.03 7.07 34.67
C GLY A 219 -116.14 7.77 33.87
N SER A 220 -117.06 7.02 33.25
CA SER A 220 -118.29 7.51 32.61
C SER A 220 -119.46 6.62 32.99
#